data_AF-A0A520BZ90-F1
#
_entry.id   AF-A0A520BZ90-F1
#
_cell.length_a   1.000
_cell.length_b   1.000
_cell.length_c   1.000
_cell.angle_alpha   90.00
_cell.angle_beta   90.00
_cell.angle_gamma   90.00
#
_symmetry.space_group_name_H-M   'P 1'
#
loop_
_entity.id
_entity.type
_entity.pdbx_description
1 polymer ?
#
loop_
_entity_poly.entity_id
_entity_poly.type
_entity_poly.pdbx_seq_one_letter_code
_entity_poly.pdbx_strand_id
1 'polypeptide(L)'
;HAPLAKVLKERLIRLASELQDVSLKPLASMPPMDGDIVVYISYNLKYTVRWRIANDVPDYIEKEVAHICALKGYIVWKTTTVNMLKGKN
;
A
#
# COMPACT_ATOMS: atom_id res chain seq x y z
N HIS A 1 19.81 17.06 -14.34
CA HIS A 1 19.33 17.24 -12.95
C HIS A 1 17.83 17.53 -12.98
N ALA A 2 16.98 16.71 -12.37
CA ALA A 2 15.54 16.97 -12.29
C ALA A 2 15.15 17.21 -10.81
N PRO A 3 15.17 18.47 -10.33
CA PRO A 3 14.84 18.83 -8.95
C PRO A 3 13.48 18.26 -8.49
N LEU A 4 12.50 18.20 -9.39
CA LEU A 4 11.17 17.66 -9.12
C LEU A 4 11.20 16.17 -8.76
N ALA A 5 12.00 15.36 -9.44
CA ALA A 5 12.09 13.92 -9.15
C ALA A 5 12.63 13.67 -7.73
N LYS A 6 13.60 14.48 -7.29
CA LYS A 6 14.13 14.43 -5.92
C LYS A 6 13.06 14.82 -4.89
N VAL A 7 12.36 15.93 -5.10
CA VAL A 7 11.29 16.40 -4.21
C VAL A 7 10.15 15.39 -4.11
N LEU A 8 9.72 14.82 -5.24
CA LEU A 8 8.67 13.79 -5.26
C LEU A 8 9.11 12.52 -4.52
N LYS A 9 10.36 12.09 -4.71
CA LYS A 9 10.91 10.94 -3.99
C LYS A 9 10.92 11.19 -2.48
N GLU A 10 11.43 12.34 -2.03
CA GLU A 10 11.45 12.70 -0.60
C GLU A 10 10.05 12.77 -0.01
N ARG A 11 9.08 13.34 -0.75
CA ARG A 11 7.68 13.34 -0.34
C ARG A 11 7.13 11.93 -0.22
N LEU A 12 7.39 11.06 -1.19
CA LEU A 12 6.90 9.69 -1.18
C LEU A 12 7.48 8.89 0.00
N ILE A 13 8.76 9.09 0.34
CA ILE A 13 9.39 8.49 1.52
C ILE A 13 8.68 8.94 2.79
N ARG A 14 8.38 10.23 2.95
CA ARG A 14 7.64 10.73 4.13
C ARG A 14 6.24 10.12 4.23
N LEU A 15 5.54 10.01 3.11
CA LEU A 15 4.22 9.36 3.06
C LEU A 15 4.31 7.87 3.42
N ALA A 16 5.37 7.17 3.00
CA ALA A 16 5.59 5.77 3.37
C ALA A 16 5.81 5.62 4.89
N SER A 17 6.66 6.47 5.49
CA SER A 17 6.88 6.48 6.94
C SER A 17 5.60 6.80 7.71
N GLU A 18 4.84 7.81 7.29
CA GLU A 18 3.56 8.14 7.94
C GLU A 18 2.51 7.01 7.82
N LEU A 19 2.48 6.34 6.67
CA LEU A 19 1.61 5.18 6.47
C LEU A 19 1.98 4.05 7.43
N GLN A 20 3.27 3.73 7.55
CA GLN A 20 3.78 2.68 8.44
C GLN A 20 3.63 3.02 9.92
N ASP A 21 4.18 4.17 10.34
CA ASP A 21 4.42 4.48 11.76
C ASP A 21 3.18 5.04 12.47
N VAL A 22 2.21 5.54 11.71
CA VAL A 22 1.01 6.17 12.26
C VAL A 22 -0.23 5.41 11.81
N SER A 23 -0.40 5.25 10.51
CA SER A 23 -1.71 4.91 9.94
C SER A 23 -2.00 3.42 10.02
N LEU A 24 -1.01 2.58 9.72
CA LEU A 24 -1.09 1.12 9.79
C LEU A 24 -0.65 0.56 11.15
N LYS A 25 -0.07 1.39 12.02
CA LYS A 25 0.36 0.97 13.37
C LYS A 25 -0.71 0.21 14.16
N PRO A 26 -2.02 0.54 14.11
CA PRO A 26 -3.05 -0.22 14.81
C PRO A 26 -3.16 -1.70 14.35
N LEU A 27 -2.77 -2.01 13.10
CA LEU A 27 -2.79 -3.37 12.57
C LEU A 27 -1.79 -4.28 13.28
N ALA A 28 -0.66 -3.74 13.75
CA ALA A 28 0.33 -4.49 14.52
C ALA A 28 -0.22 -5.01 15.86
N SER A 29 -1.38 -4.50 16.32
CA SER A 29 -2.06 -4.94 17.52
C SER A 29 -3.27 -5.85 17.24
N MET A 30 -3.58 -6.15 15.96
CA MET A 30 -4.68 -7.03 15.59
C MET A 30 -4.22 -8.50 15.56
N PRO A 31 -4.97 -9.44 16.16
CA PRO A 31 -4.67 -10.87 16.05
C PRO A 31 -4.93 -11.42 14.63
N PRO A 32 -4.18 -12.45 14.19
CA PRO A 32 -2.97 -12.95 14.82
C PRO A 32 -1.78 -12.02 14.53
N MET A 33 -0.95 -11.78 15.55
CA MET A 33 0.14 -10.78 15.52
C MET A 33 1.42 -11.31 14.84
N ASP A 34 1.31 -12.40 14.07
CA ASP A 34 2.43 -13.16 13.52
C ASP A 34 2.76 -12.82 12.06
N GLY A 35 1.91 -12.03 11.39
CA GLY A 35 2.10 -11.64 10.00
C GLY A 35 2.68 -10.24 9.83
N ASP A 36 3.76 -10.13 9.06
CA ASP A 36 4.22 -8.85 8.52
C ASP A 36 3.31 -8.37 7.37
N ILE A 37 3.12 -7.05 7.25
CA ILE A 37 2.39 -6.44 6.13
C ILE A 37 3.35 -5.55 5.35
N VAL A 38 3.55 -5.87 4.08
CA VAL A 38 4.42 -5.12 3.17
C VAL A 38 3.54 -4.34 2.19
N VAL A 39 3.51 -3.01 2.32
CA VAL A 39 2.75 -2.13 1.41
C VAL A 39 3.71 -1.37 0.50
N TYR A 40 3.49 -1.46 -0.81
CA TYR A 40 4.19 -0.65 -1.80
C TYR A 40 3.35 0.57 -2.17
N ILE A 41 3.98 1.74 -2.17
CA ILE A 41 3.39 2.98 -2.70
C ILE A 41 4.23 3.56 -3.84
N SER A 42 3.57 4.16 -4.81
CA SER A 42 4.22 4.90 -5.90
C SER A 42 3.31 5.99 -6.45
N TYR A 43 3.85 6.88 -7.28
CA TYR A 43 3.00 7.78 -8.06
C TYR A 43 2.54 7.11 -9.37
N ASN A 44 1.31 7.39 -9.78
CA ASN A 44 0.89 7.19 -11.17
C ASN A 44 1.33 8.38 -12.07
N LEU A 45 0.97 8.35 -13.35
CA LEU A 45 1.28 9.42 -14.31
C LEU A 45 0.65 10.79 -13.96
N LYS A 46 -0.38 10.81 -13.10
CA LYS A 46 -1.05 12.02 -12.60
C LYS A 46 -0.54 12.46 -11.23
N TYR A 47 0.57 11.89 -10.75
CA TYR A 47 1.12 12.12 -9.41
C TYR A 47 0.17 11.77 -8.25
N THR A 48 -0.85 10.95 -8.50
CA THR A 48 -1.66 10.35 -7.44
C THR A 48 -0.88 9.18 -6.83
N VAL A 49 -0.87 9.09 -5.50
CA VAL A 49 -0.28 7.94 -4.81
C VAL A 49 -1.17 6.72 -5.04
N ARG A 50 -0.56 5.64 -5.52
CA ARG A 50 -1.17 4.32 -5.64
C ARG A 50 -0.50 3.34 -4.70
N TRP A 51 -1.26 2.35 -4.22
CA TRP A 51 -0.78 1.38 -3.22
C TRP A 51 -1.14 -0.07 -3.58
N ARG A 52 -0.37 -1.03 -3.09
CA ARG A 52 -0.74 -2.46 -3.07
C ARG A 52 -0.05 -3.16 -1.90
N ILE A 53 -0.65 -4.25 -1.41
CA ILE A 53 0.04 -5.18 -0.52
C ILE A 53 0.94 -6.09 -1.40
N ALA A 54 2.15 -6.37 -0.93
CA ALA A 54 3.18 -7.10 -1.66
C ALA A 54 3.39 -8.54 -1.17
N ASN A 55 2.74 -8.92 -0.08
CA ASN A 55 2.75 -10.26 0.50
C ASN A 55 1.31 -10.75 0.76
N ASP A 56 1.13 -12.05 0.97
CA ASP A 56 -0.17 -12.58 1.33
C ASP A 56 -0.54 -12.15 2.76
N VAL A 57 -1.77 -11.68 2.93
CA VAL A 57 -2.34 -11.33 4.22
C VAL A 57 -3.81 -11.78 4.28
N PRO A 58 -4.40 -11.94 5.47
CA PRO A 58 -5.81 -12.24 5.57
C PRO A 58 -6.73 -11.15 4.98
N ASP A 59 -7.89 -11.54 4.45
CA ASP A 59 -8.89 -10.63 3.85
C ASP A 59 -9.27 -9.43 4.74
N TYR A 60 -9.30 -9.61 6.05
CA TYR A 60 -9.65 -8.52 6.97
C TYR A 60 -8.53 -7.46 7.04
N ILE A 61 -7.26 -7.86 6.93
CA ILE A 61 -6.13 -6.95 6.82
C ILE A 61 -6.20 -6.20 5.50
N GLU A 62 -6.50 -6.88 4.39
CA GLU A 62 -6.65 -6.22 3.09
C GLU A 62 -7.71 -5.10 3.13
N LYS A 63 -8.86 -5.39 3.73
CA LYS A 63 -9.97 -4.43 3.88
C LYS A 63 -9.56 -3.22 4.72
N GLU A 64 -8.84 -3.44 5.82
CA GLU A 64 -8.43 -2.37 6.72
C GLU A 64 -7.34 -1.49 6.07
N VAL A 65 -6.33 -2.08 5.43
CA VAL A 65 -5.33 -1.34 4.65
C VAL A 65 -6.02 -0.53 3.53
N ALA A 66 -7.02 -1.11 2.86
CA ALA A 66 -7.78 -0.42 1.83
C ALA A 66 -8.57 0.77 2.37
N HIS A 67 -9.21 0.61 3.54
CA HIS A 67 -9.92 1.68 4.21
C HIS A 67 -8.98 2.84 4.58
N ILE A 68 -7.86 2.53 5.25
CA ILE A 68 -6.85 3.52 5.67
C ILE A 68 -6.26 4.26 4.46
N CYS A 69 -5.93 3.54 3.38
CA CYS A 69 -5.39 4.15 2.17
C CYS A 69 -6.42 5.03 1.45
N ALA A 70 -7.71 4.63 1.44
CA ALA A 70 -8.78 5.43 0.86
C ALA A 70 -8.99 6.77 1.61
N LEU A 71 -8.91 6.76 2.94
CA LEU A 71 -8.98 7.98 3.77
C LEU A 71 -7.85 8.98 3.44
N LYS A 72 -6.70 8.51 2.98
CA LYS A 72 -5.58 9.35 2.51
C LYS A 72 -5.68 9.77 1.04
N GLY A 73 -6.72 9.34 0.32
CA GLY A 73 -6.90 9.58 -1.10
C GLY A 73 -5.97 8.74 -2.00
N TYR A 74 -5.39 7.66 -1.47
CA TYR A 74 -4.55 6.76 -2.26
C TYR A 74 -5.43 5.80 -3.06
N ILE A 75 -4.99 5.47 -4.27
CA ILE A 75 -5.75 4.59 -5.17
C ILE A 75 -5.15 3.18 -5.19
N VAL A 76 -5.98 2.16 -5.34
CA VAL A 76 -5.50 0.78 -5.50
C VAL A 76 -4.65 0.68 -6.76
N TRP A 77 -3.44 0.16 -6.63
CA TRP A 77 -2.58 -0.19 -7.74
C TRP A 77 -3.04 -1.52 -8.33
N LYS A 78 -4.05 -1.43 -9.19
CA LYS A 78 -4.46 -2.55 -10.03
C LYS A 78 -3.33 -2.83 -11.02
N THR A 79 -2.55 -3.89 -10.79
CA THR A 79 -1.75 -4.46 -11.87
C THR A 79 -2.76 -5.10 -12.83
N THR A 80 -2.71 -4.73 -14.11
CA THR A 80 -3.44 -5.44 -15.16
C THR A 80 -2.78 -6.81 -15.39
N THR A 81 -2.69 -7.61 -14.34
CA THR A 81 -2.44 -9.05 -14.43
C THR A 81 -3.81 -9.66 -14.62
N VAL A 82 -4.15 -9.85 -15.90
CA VAL A 82 -5.16 -10.81 -16.36
C VAL A 82 -5.09 -12.05 -15.48
N ASN A 83 -6.25 -12.47 -14.96
CA ASN A 83 -6.58 -13.82 -14.49
C ASN A 83 -5.46 -14.85 -14.74
N MET A 84 -4.59 -15.10 -13.76
CA MET A 84 -3.76 -16.30 -13.75
C MET A 84 -3.92 -16.95 -12.38
N LEU A 85 -4.63 -18.09 -12.43
CA LEU A 85 -4.62 -19.19 -11.47
C LEU A 85 -5.58 -19.10 -10.26
N LYS A 86 -6.89 -19.11 -10.55
CA LYS A 86 -7.80 -19.91 -9.72
C LYS A 86 -7.63 -21.38 -10.15
N GLY A 87 -6.60 -22.02 -9.59
CA GLY A 87 -6.36 -23.45 -9.73
C GLY A 87 -7.52 -24.22 -9.10
N LYS A 88 -8.22 -24.98 -9.94
CA LYS A 88 -9.23 -25.94 -9.56
C LYS A 88 -8.55 -27.11 -8.85
N ASN A 89 -8.98 -27.43 -7.63
CA ASN A 89 -9.04 -28.81 -7.13
C ASN A 89 -10.15 -28.90 -6.09
#